data_AF-Q6XMU4-F1
#
_entry.id   AF-Q6XMU4-F1
#
_cell.length_a   1.000
_cell.length_b   1.000
_cell.length_c   1.000
_cell.angle_alpha   90.00
_cell.angle_beta   90.00
_cell.angle_gamma   90.00
#
_symmetry.space_group_name_H-M   'P 1'
#
loop_
_entity.id
_entity.type
_entity.pdbx_description
1 polymer ?
#
loop_
_entity_poly.entity_id
_entity_poly.type
_entity_poly.pdbx_seq_one_letter_code
_entity_poly.pdbx_strand_id
1 'polypeptide(L)'
;MGHKLDAALAERVEIESAPDAEARSDVRVTRGHGRTRVLQVRLNADELAEMQARADQQGLPVSTVARTMLLDQLRADTDPHRLARDLHRLADMIDRETLPAMAAAGSTQVVRRSTVQPDSV
;
A
#
# COMPACT_ATOMS: atom_id res chain seq x y z
N MET A 1 26.52 -26.28 25.61
CA MET A 1 25.92 -25.13 24.89
C MET A 1 25.71 -25.48 23.40
N GLY A 2 25.20 -26.69 23.08
CA GLY A 2 25.14 -27.22 21.69
C GLY A 2 23.72 -27.54 21.17
N HIS A 3 22.81 -28.00 22.05
CA HIS A 3 21.47 -28.47 21.65
C HIS A 3 20.58 -27.47 20.90
N LYS A 4 20.81 -26.15 21.05
CA LYS A 4 20.01 -25.14 20.33
C LYS A 4 20.45 -24.95 18.88
N LEU A 5 21.74 -25.15 18.59
CA LEU A 5 22.27 -25.09 17.23
C LEU A 5 21.89 -26.34 16.46
N ASP A 6 21.97 -27.50 17.10
CA ASP A 6 21.59 -28.78 16.49
C ASP A 6 20.09 -28.82 16.14
N ALA A 7 19.23 -28.29 17.01
CA ALA A 7 17.79 -28.18 16.75
C ALA A 7 17.48 -27.24 15.57
N ALA A 8 18.15 -26.08 15.49
CA ALA A 8 17.98 -25.15 14.38
C ALA A 8 18.51 -25.71 13.05
N LEU A 9 19.54 -26.56 13.09
CA LEU A 9 20.05 -27.25 11.91
C LEU A 9 19.09 -28.35 11.43
N ALA A 10 18.54 -29.15 12.35
CA ALA A 10 17.59 -30.20 12.03
C ALA A 10 16.30 -29.61 11.41
N GLU A 11 15.79 -28.52 11.98
CA GLU A 11 14.66 -27.77 11.42
C GLU A 11 14.98 -27.25 10.00
N ARG A 12 16.19 -26.74 9.77
CA ARG A 12 16.63 -26.30 8.44
C ARG A 12 16.57 -27.41 7.40
N VAL A 13 17.05 -28.61 7.73
CA VAL A 13 17.07 -29.77 6.83
C VAL A 13 15.64 -30.21 6.49
N GLU A 14 14.74 -30.17 7.45
CA GLU A 14 13.33 -30.52 7.26
C GLU A 14 12.63 -29.52 6.33
N ILE A 15 12.91 -28.21 6.47
CA ILE A 15 12.37 -27.18 5.58
C ILE A 15 12.98 -27.23 4.17
N GLU A 16 14.27 -27.55 4.04
CA GLU A 16 14.91 -27.70 2.72
C GLU A 16 14.35 -28.88 1.92
N SER A 17 13.82 -29.90 2.60
CA SER A 17 13.26 -31.09 1.97
C SER A 17 11.84 -30.88 1.42
N ALA A 18 11.16 -29.79 1.80
CA ALA A 18 9.79 -29.49 1.40
C ALA A 18 9.56 -27.97 1.29
N PRO A 19 10.06 -27.32 0.21
CA PRO A 19 10.03 -25.87 0.06
C PRO A 19 8.62 -25.27 -0.05
N ASP A 20 7.65 -26.05 -0.52
CA ASP A 20 6.24 -25.63 -0.68
C ASP A 20 5.34 -26.09 0.47
N ALA A 21 5.89 -26.64 1.55
CA ALA A 21 5.10 -27.06 2.69
C ALA A 21 4.52 -25.88 3.47
N GLU A 22 3.28 -26.01 3.93
CA GLU A 22 2.65 -25.02 4.81
C GLU A 22 3.49 -24.80 6.08
N ALA A 23 3.55 -23.54 6.51
CA ALA A 23 4.29 -23.16 7.71
C ALA A 23 3.76 -23.92 8.95
N ARG A 24 4.67 -24.56 9.68
CA ARG A 24 4.31 -25.32 10.89
C ARG A 24 3.71 -24.40 11.96
N SER A 25 2.66 -24.88 12.63
CA SER A 25 1.92 -24.13 13.65
C SER A 25 2.59 -24.07 15.02
N ASP A 26 3.69 -24.82 15.23
CA ASP A 26 4.40 -24.98 16.50
C ASP A 26 5.60 -24.03 16.68
N VAL A 27 5.79 -23.06 15.76
CA VAL A 27 6.92 -22.11 15.82
C VAL A 27 6.82 -21.24 17.07
N ARG A 28 7.79 -21.42 17.97
CA ARG A 28 7.84 -20.73 19.26
C ARG A 28 8.28 -19.26 19.11
N VAL A 29 7.35 -18.34 19.29
CA VAL A 29 7.61 -16.90 19.31
C VAL A 29 8.36 -16.50 20.60
N THR A 30 9.68 -16.34 20.52
CA THR A 30 10.48 -15.78 21.63
C THR A 30 10.44 -14.25 21.63
N ARG A 31 9.69 -13.66 22.56
CA ARG A 31 9.47 -12.20 22.64
C ARG A 31 10.63 -11.51 23.41
N GLY A 32 11.52 -10.83 22.69
CA GLY A 32 12.58 -9.96 23.25
C GLY A 32 12.20 -8.47 23.19
N HIS A 33 12.44 -7.72 24.27
CA HIS A 33 11.95 -6.35 24.46
C HIS A 33 12.63 -5.31 23.53
N GLY A 34 11.85 -4.33 23.05
CA GLY A 34 12.29 -2.99 22.61
C GLY A 34 13.16 -2.82 21.35
N ARG A 35 13.73 -3.87 20.76
CA ARG A 35 14.64 -3.76 19.60
C ARG A 35 13.94 -3.98 18.26
N THR A 36 14.42 -3.32 17.21
CA THR A 36 14.11 -3.64 15.81
C THR A 36 14.30 -5.15 15.60
N ARG A 37 13.27 -5.82 15.09
CA ARG A 37 13.29 -7.26 14.80
C ARG A 37 13.42 -7.48 13.30
N VAL A 38 14.16 -8.52 12.92
CA VAL A 38 14.29 -8.97 11.53
C VAL A 38 13.30 -10.11 11.31
N LEU A 39 12.45 -9.96 10.31
CA LEU A 39 11.60 -11.04 9.78
C LEU A 39 12.32 -11.63 8.56
N GLN A 40 12.58 -12.93 8.58
CA GLN A 40 13.11 -13.66 7.43
C GLN A 40 11.97 -14.47 6.81
N VAL A 41 11.79 -14.32 5.50
CA VAL A 41 10.79 -15.07 4.71
C VAL A 41 11.56 -15.85 3.66
N ARG A 42 11.32 -17.16 3.57
CA ARG A 42 11.83 -17.97 2.47
C ARG A 42 10.84 -17.87 1.32
N LEU A 43 11.35 -17.50 0.16
CA LEU A 43 10.60 -17.50 -1.09
C LEU A 43 11.25 -18.52 -2.01
N ASN A 44 10.45 -19.19 -2.84
CA ASN A 44 10.99 -19.96 -3.94
C ASN A 44 11.49 -19.02 -5.06
N ALA A 45 12.09 -19.60 -6.12
CA ALA A 45 12.70 -18.82 -7.19
C ALA A 45 11.68 -17.95 -7.95
N ASP A 46 10.49 -18.49 -8.20
CA ASP A 46 9.44 -17.82 -8.97
C ASP A 46 8.81 -16.67 -8.17
N GLU A 47 8.52 -16.91 -6.88
CA GLU A 47 8.02 -15.89 -5.95
C GLU A 47 9.01 -14.73 -5.79
N LEU A 48 10.30 -15.04 -5.66
CA LEU A 48 11.34 -14.01 -5.58
C LEU A 48 11.45 -13.22 -6.89
N ALA A 49 11.35 -13.90 -8.05
CA ALA A 49 11.38 -13.25 -9.35
C ALA A 49 10.19 -12.30 -9.55
N GLU A 50 8.99 -12.72 -9.15
CA GLU A 50 7.79 -11.89 -9.22
C GLU A 50 7.90 -10.66 -8.31
N MET A 51 8.42 -10.86 -7.09
CA MET A 51 8.71 -9.79 -6.14
C MET A 51 9.76 -8.80 -6.68
N GLN A 52 10.82 -9.31 -7.32
CA GLN A 52 11.86 -8.48 -7.95
C GLN A 52 11.27 -7.65 -9.10
N ALA A 53 10.48 -8.24 -9.97
CA ALA A 53 9.85 -7.53 -11.09
C ALA A 53 8.95 -6.38 -10.61
N ARG A 54 8.19 -6.59 -9.53
CA ARG A 54 7.38 -5.52 -8.92
C ARG A 54 8.24 -4.42 -8.31
N ALA A 55 9.33 -4.78 -7.66
CA ALA A 55 10.27 -3.85 -7.06
C ALA A 55 10.96 -2.97 -8.12
N ASP A 56 11.36 -3.57 -9.24
CA ASP A 56 11.98 -2.87 -10.36
C ASP A 56 11.02 -1.88 -11.01
N GLN A 57 9.74 -2.25 -11.20
CA GLN A 57 8.70 -1.35 -11.71
C GLN A 57 8.49 -0.12 -10.82
N GLN A 58 8.70 -0.25 -9.52
CA GLN A 58 8.52 0.82 -8.55
C GLN A 58 9.83 1.57 -8.24
N GLY A 59 10.98 1.08 -8.72
CA GLY A 59 12.31 1.61 -8.37
C GLY A 59 12.64 1.48 -6.88
N LEU A 60 12.11 0.46 -6.21
CA LEU A 60 12.25 0.24 -4.77
C LEU A 60 13.03 -1.04 -4.47
N PRO A 61 13.69 -1.15 -3.30
CA PRO A 61 14.23 -2.43 -2.84
C PRO A 61 13.12 -3.47 -2.62
N VAL A 62 13.39 -4.73 -2.97
CA VAL A 62 12.46 -5.85 -2.77
C VAL A 62 11.95 -5.94 -1.33
N SER A 63 12.81 -5.74 -0.35
CA SER A 63 12.45 -5.76 1.08
C SER A 63 11.49 -4.63 1.48
N THR A 64 11.58 -3.47 0.81
CA THR A 64 10.65 -2.35 1.00
C THR A 64 9.28 -2.71 0.46
N VAL A 65 9.21 -3.25 -0.76
CA VAL A 65 7.96 -3.70 -1.38
C VAL A 65 7.32 -4.80 -0.53
N ALA A 66 8.10 -5.80 -0.11
CA ALA A 66 7.65 -6.90 0.74
C ALA A 66 7.00 -6.40 2.03
N ARG A 67 7.69 -5.47 2.71
CA ARG A 67 7.22 -4.89 3.95
C ARG A 67 5.92 -4.10 3.76
N THR A 68 5.83 -3.31 2.69
CA THR A 68 4.63 -2.52 2.39
C THR A 68 3.43 -3.43 2.13
N MET A 69 3.59 -4.43 1.26
CA MET A 69 2.54 -5.40 0.96
C MET A 69 2.06 -6.14 2.23
N LEU A 70 2.99 -6.60 3.06
CA LEU A 70 2.66 -7.25 4.34
C LEU A 70 1.87 -6.33 5.27
N LEU A 71 2.29 -5.07 5.40
CA LEU A 71 1.60 -4.11 6.27
C LEU A 71 0.23 -3.74 5.74
N ASP A 72 0.06 -3.60 4.43
CA ASP A 72 -1.24 -3.28 3.84
C ASP A 72 -2.24 -4.42 4.00
N GLN A 73 -1.80 -5.68 3.85
CA GLN A 73 -2.62 -6.84 4.13
C GLN A 73 -3.06 -6.87 5.60
N LEU A 74 -2.13 -6.73 6.55
CA LEU A 74 -2.44 -6.71 7.98
C LEU A 74 -3.43 -5.59 8.36
N ARG A 75 -3.32 -4.44 7.70
CA ARG A 75 -4.23 -3.31 7.91
C ARG A 75 -5.61 -3.57 7.30
N ALA A 76 -5.69 -4.23 6.15
CA ALA A 76 -6.95 -4.60 5.51
C ALA A 76 -7.74 -5.59 6.38
N ASP A 77 -7.05 -6.57 6.98
CA ASP A 77 -7.67 -7.55 7.87
C ASP A 77 -8.18 -6.94 9.18
N THR A 78 -7.60 -5.81 9.61
CA THR A 78 -7.98 -5.13 10.87
C THR A 78 -9.14 -4.16 10.69
N ASP A 79 -9.37 -3.63 9.49
CA ASP A 79 -10.41 -2.63 9.25
C ASP A 79 -11.02 -2.75 7.84
N PRO A 80 -12.14 -3.48 7.70
CA PRO A 80 -12.77 -3.76 6.40
C PRO A 80 -13.32 -2.49 5.71
N HIS A 81 -13.41 -1.36 6.41
CA HIS A 81 -13.90 -0.09 5.86
C HIS A 81 -12.78 0.94 5.67
N ARG A 82 -11.51 0.55 5.81
CA ARG A 82 -10.35 1.44 5.61
C ARG A 82 -10.33 2.04 4.21
N LEU A 83 -10.47 1.22 3.16
CA LEU A 83 -10.43 1.71 1.78
C LEU A 83 -11.51 2.77 1.52
N ALA A 84 -12.73 2.52 2.01
CA ALA A 84 -13.83 3.47 1.88
C ALA A 84 -13.52 4.81 2.59
N ARG A 85 -12.90 4.79 3.77
CA ARG A 85 -12.50 6.02 4.48
C ARG A 85 -11.34 6.74 3.80
N ASP A 86 -10.36 6.00 3.29
CA ASP A 86 -9.20 6.59 2.61
C ASP A 86 -9.63 7.26 1.30
N LEU A 87 -10.53 6.63 0.52
CA LEU A 87 -11.15 7.23 -0.66
C LEU A 87 -11.98 8.48 -0.31
N HIS A 88 -12.74 8.44 0.78
CA HIS A 88 -13.52 9.59 1.22
C HIS A 88 -12.62 10.79 1.60
N ARG A 89 -11.50 10.54 2.29
CA ARG A 89 -10.52 11.60 2.60
C ARG A 89 -9.88 12.20 1.34
N LEU A 90 -9.59 11.37 0.33
CA LEU A 90 -9.02 11.85 -0.93
C LEU A 90 -10.03 12.72 -1.70
N ALA A 91 -11.30 12.32 -1.72
CA ALA A 91 -12.37 13.15 -2.30
C ALA A 91 -12.48 14.50 -1.58
N ASP A 92 -12.49 14.51 -0.24
CA ASP A 92 -12.51 15.74 0.55
C ASP A 92 -11.29 16.65 0.29
N MET A 93 -10.11 16.07 0.04
CA MET A 93 -8.91 16.84 -0.32
C MET A 93 -9.06 17.52 -1.68
N ILE A 94 -9.55 16.78 -2.68
CA ILE A 94 -9.79 17.31 -4.03
C ILE A 94 -10.85 18.41 -4.01
N ASP A 95 -11.93 18.23 -3.26
CA ASP A 95 -13.00 19.24 -3.12
C ASP A 95 -12.47 20.53 -2.47
N ARG A 96 -11.56 20.42 -1.48
CA ARG A 96 -10.93 21.59 -0.84
C ARG A 96 -9.98 22.35 -1.76
N GLU A 97 -9.28 21.67 -2.66
CA GLU A 97 -8.37 22.30 -3.62
C GLU A 97 -9.11 22.94 -4.81
N THR A 98 -10.31 22.47 -5.15
CA THR A 98 -11.09 22.95 -6.30
C THR A 98 -12.00 24.15 -6.00
N LEU A 99 -12.41 24.34 -4.74
CA LEU A 99 -13.28 25.45 -4.31
C LEU A 99 -12.71 26.87 -4.51
N PRO A 100 -11.41 27.19 -4.29
CA PRO A 100 -10.91 28.54 -4.55
C PRO A 100 -10.73 28.85 -6.05
N ALA A 101 -10.66 27.84 -6.94
CA ALA A 101 -10.47 28.05 -8.37
C ALA A 101 -11.78 28.40 -9.10
N MET A 102 -12.93 27.85 -8.68
CA MET A 102 -14.22 28.13 -9.32
C MET A 102 -14.90 29.42 -8.84
N ALA A 103 -14.64 29.88 -7.60
CA ALA A 103 -15.18 31.14 -7.10
C ALA A 103 -14.58 32.38 -7.81
N ALA A 104 -13.40 32.27 -8.42
CA ALA A 104 -12.76 33.35 -9.17
C ALA A 104 -13.20 33.44 -10.65
N ALA A 105 -13.86 32.41 -11.19
CA ALA A 105 -14.24 32.35 -12.61
C ALA A 105 -15.66 32.89 -12.92
N GLY A 106 -16.41 33.31 -11.90
CA GLY A 106 -17.81 33.75 -12.02
C GLY A 106 -18.01 35.26 -11.99
N SER A 107 -17.49 36.01 -12.97
CA SER A 107 -17.95 37.39 -13.23
C SER A 107 -17.67 37.83 -14.67
N THR A 108 -18.20 37.10 -15.64
CA THR A 108 -18.39 37.64 -17.00
C THR A 108 -19.80 38.18 -17.10
N GLN A 109 -19.95 39.47 -16.83
CA GLN A 109 -21.19 40.23 -17.00
C GLN A 109 -21.56 40.20 -18.50
N VAL A 110 -22.64 39.48 -18.85
CA VAL A 110 -23.19 39.48 -20.21
C VAL A 110 -23.83 40.85 -20.46
N VAL A 111 -23.08 41.75 -21.10
CA VAL A 111 -23.59 43.04 -21.58
C VAL A 111 -24.61 42.77 -22.70
N ARG A 112 -25.90 42.86 -22.37
CA ARG A 112 -26.98 42.88 -23.38
C ARG A 112 -26.90 44.18 -24.16
N ARG A 113 -26.37 44.10 -25.39
CA ARG A 113 -26.39 45.20 -26.35
C ARG A 113 -27.81 45.30 -26.92
N SER A 114 -28.65 46.12 -26.29
CA SER A 114 -29.95 46.51 -26.84
C SER A 114 -29.72 47.18 -28.19
N THR A 115 -30.14 46.53 -29.27
CA THR A 115 -30.18 47.13 -30.60
C THR A 115 -31.34 48.11 -30.68
N VAL A 116 -30.95 49.34 -30.99
CA VAL A 116 -31.76 50.51 -31.33
C VAL A 116 -32.81 50.18 -32.39
N GLN A 117 -34.02 50.68 -32.17
CA GLN A 117 -35.11 50.73 -33.13
C GLN A 117 -35.27 52.17 -33.63
N PRO A 118 -35.21 52.39 -34.94
CA PRO A 118 -35.96 53.46 -35.62
C PRO A 118 -36.74 52.82 -36.80
N ASP A 119 -37.86 53.31 -37.32
CA ASP A 119 -38.45 54.63 -37.39
C ASP A 119 -39.98 54.48 -37.53
N SER A 120 -40.70 55.56 -37.21
CA SER A 120 -42.09 55.77 -37.62
C SER A 120 -42.14 56.54 -38.95
N VAL A 121 -42.94 56.08 -39.92
CA VAL A 121 -43.89 56.88 -40.73
C VAL A 121 -45.03 55.98 -41.17
#